data_AF-A0A923MET5-F1
#
_entry.id   AF-A0A923MET5-F1
#
_cell.length_a   1.000
_cell.length_b   1.000
_cell.length_c   1.000
_cell.angle_alpha   90.00
_cell.angle_beta   90.00
_cell.angle_gamma   90.00
#
_symmetry.space_group_name_H-M   'P 1'
#
loop_
_entity.id
_entity.type
_entity.pdbx_description
1 polymer ?
#
loop_
_entity_poly.entity_id
_entity_poly.type
_entity_poly.pdbx_seq_one_letter_code
_entity_poly.pdbx_strand_id
1 'polypeptide(L)'
;MSARKPPGRPGPKCIYQLRIELQHIEPRIWRTILVPDTITLAKLDRVVQAAMGWTNSHLHDWHIEGKRYGAPNPEWDNEGDMLDDRKVTVGAVLGEHVAEFLYQYDFGDGWEHRIRVEKRLAPQPHYNTWPMCIAGANSCPPEDVGGPPGYMDFVQAIRDPAHEEHQNLWQWNAGPFDPSAFSINDANRAIRRLR
;
A
#
# COMPACT_ATOMS: atom_id res chain seq x y z
N MET A 1 46.02 -1.71 -13.99
CA MET A 1 45.24 -0.59 -13.41
C MET A 1 43.89 -1.15 -12.99
N SER A 2 43.65 -1.29 -11.69
CA SER A 2 42.36 -1.83 -11.19
C SER A 2 41.35 -0.69 -11.13
N ALA A 3 40.27 -0.78 -11.90
CA ALA A 3 39.21 0.21 -11.91
C ALA A 3 38.54 0.26 -10.52
N ARG A 4 38.56 1.42 -9.86
CA ARG A 4 37.81 1.65 -8.62
C ARG A 4 36.33 1.45 -8.91
N LYS A 5 35.72 0.45 -8.25
CA LYS A 5 34.27 0.25 -8.21
C LYS A 5 33.63 1.56 -7.72
N PRO A 6 32.60 2.09 -8.40
CA PRO A 6 31.94 3.31 -7.96
C PRO A 6 31.42 3.12 -6.52
N PRO A 7 31.46 4.16 -5.67
CA PRO A 7 30.94 4.05 -4.32
C PRO A 7 29.47 3.63 -4.39
N GLY A 8 29.14 2.51 -3.75
CA GLY A 8 27.76 2.04 -3.67
C GLY A 8 26.87 3.10 -3.02
N ARG A 9 25.59 3.17 -3.43
CA ARG A 9 24.63 4.06 -2.77
C ARG A 9 24.66 3.80 -1.26
N PRO A 10 24.70 4.85 -0.42
CA PRO A 10 24.67 4.67 1.02
C PRO A 10 23.43 3.87 1.42
N GLY A 11 23.61 2.93 2.35
CA GLY A 11 22.51 2.12 2.89
C GLY A 11 21.44 2.97 3.58
N PRO A 12 20.28 2.38 3.91
CA PRO A 12 19.23 3.10 4.61
C PRO A 12 19.74 3.64 5.95
N LYS A 13 19.28 4.83 6.34
CA LYS A 13 19.61 5.44 7.65
C LYS A 13 18.63 4.99 8.73
N CYS A 14 17.39 4.75 8.34
CA CYS A 14 16.35 4.23 9.23
C CYS A 14 15.33 3.39 8.46
N ILE A 15 14.58 2.60 9.22
CA ILE A 15 13.46 1.80 8.74
C ILE A 15 12.18 2.35 9.37
N TYR A 16 11.24 2.78 8.56
CA TYR A 16 9.92 3.20 9.02
C TYR A 16 9.04 1.98 9.24
N GLN A 17 8.47 1.87 10.44
CA GLN A 17 7.33 1.00 10.71
C GLN A 17 6.05 1.77 10.43
N LEU A 18 5.34 1.38 9.38
CA LEU A 18 4.13 2.03 8.92
C LEU A 18 2.93 1.14 9.17
N ARG A 19 1.90 1.70 9.80
CA ARG A 19 0.61 1.09 10.05
C ARG A 19 -0.38 1.60 9.02
N ILE A 20 -0.82 0.73 8.12
CA ILE A 20 -1.77 1.02 7.05
C ILE A 20 -3.14 0.54 7.48
N GLU A 21 -4.14 1.41 7.41
CA GLU A 21 -5.54 1.12 7.72
C GLU A 21 -6.42 1.57 6.55
N LEU A 22 -7.13 0.62 5.94
CA LEU A 22 -8.14 0.93 4.92
C LEU A 22 -9.33 1.60 5.61
N GLN A 23 -9.73 2.77 5.12
CA GLN A 23 -10.81 3.55 5.71
C GLN A 23 -12.18 3.05 5.25
N HIS A 24 -13.23 3.45 5.99
CA HIS A 24 -14.64 3.19 5.66
C HIS A 24 -15.09 1.72 5.63
N ILE A 25 -14.28 0.79 6.12
CA ILE A 25 -14.62 -0.64 6.23
C ILE A 25 -14.46 -1.13 7.67
N GLU A 26 -15.45 -1.88 8.14
CA GLU A 26 -15.38 -2.66 9.38
C GLU A 26 -15.81 -4.12 9.13
N PRO A 27 -15.13 -5.13 9.74
CA PRO A 27 -13.99 -5.01 10.63
C PRO A 27 -12.75 -4.48 9.91
N ARG A 28 -11.97 -3.64 10.61
CA ARG A 28 -10.83 -2.92 10.02
C ARG A 28 -9.86 -3.82 9.27
N ILE A 29 -9.61 -3.49 7.99
CA ILE A 29 -8.60 -4.14 7.16
C ILE A 29 -7.29 -3.38 7.27
N TRP A 30 -6.19 -4.09 7.54
CA TRP A 30 -4.99 -3.40 7.98
C TRP A 30 -3.69 -4.18 7.83
N ARG A 31 -2.57 -3.46 7.62
CA ARG A 31 -1.21 -4.03 7.55
C ARG A 31 -0.23 -3.20 8.38
N THR A 32 0.83 -3.84 8.88
CA THR A 32 2.01 -3.15 9.39
C THR A 32 3.21 -3.57 8.54
N ILE A 33 3.90 -2.60 7.95
CA ILE A 33 5.06 -2.84 7.07
C ILE A 33 6.30 -2.13 7.60
N LEU A 34 7.46 -2.67 7.26
CA LEU A 34 8.78 -2.08 7.47
C LEU A 34 9.35 -1.66 6.12
N VAL A 35 9.67 -0.39 5.96
CA VAL A 35 10.21 0.16 4.72
C VAL A 35 11.47 0.99 4.96
N PRO A 36 12.50 0.90 4.11
CA PRO A 36 13.68 1.75 4.25
C PRO A 36 13.37 3.18 3.84
N ASP A 37 14.03 4.14 4.49
CA ASP A 37 13.95 5.57 4.16
C ASP A 37 14.38 5.93 2.73
N THR A 38 15.08 5.02 2.06
CA THR A 38 15.65 5.20 0.72
C THR A 38 14.73 4.83 -0.43
N ILE A 39 13.60 4.15 -0.19
CA ILE A 39 12.66 3.85 -1.29
C ILE A 39 11.89 5.10 -1.70
N THR A 40 11.52 5.19 -2.98
CA THR A 40 10.65 6.27 -3.47
C THR A 40 9.22 6.07 -3.01
N LEU A 41 8.41 7.14 -3.03
CA LEU A 41 6.96 7.01 -2.81
C LEU A 41 6.30 6.11 -3.87
N ALA A 42 6.73 6.17 -5.12
CA ALA A 42 6.30 5.23 -6.16
C ALA A 42 6.61 3.75 -5.83
N LYS A 43 7.73 3.49 -5.12
CA LYS A 43 8.07 2.15 -4.67
C LYS A 43 7.27 1.76 -3.43
N LEU A 44 6.96 2.71 -2.55
CA LEU A 44 6.09 2.49 -1.39
C LEU A 44 4.69 2.07 -1.86
N ASP A 45 4.16 2.69 -2.92
CA ASP A 45 2.87 2.32 -3.53
C ASP A 45 2.84 0.82 -3.88
N ARG A 46 3.84 0.36 -4.65
CA ARG A 46 3.98 -1.06 -5.00
C ARG A 46 4.05 -1.97 -3.77
N VAL A 47 4.68 -1.53 -2.68
CA VAL A 47 4.78 -2.30 -1.42
C VAL A 47 3.43 -2.34 -0.70
N VAL A 48 2.70 -1.23 -0.61
CA VAL A 48 1.36 -1.17 -0.03
C VAL A 48 0.43 -2.08 -0.81
N GLN A 49 0.39 -1.94 -2.13
CA GLN A 49 -0.41 -2.76 -3.04
C GLN A 49 -0.13 -4.26 -2.86
N ALA A 50 1.14 -4.66 -2.87
CA ALA A 50 1.52 -6.05 -2.63
C ALA A 50 1.15 -6.57 -1.23
N ALA A 51 1.20 -5.72 -0.20
CA ALA A 51 0.79 -6.09 1.16
C ALA A 51 -0.74 -6.20 1.31
N MET A 52 -1.48 -5.40 0.53
CA MET A 52 -2.93 -5.43 0.48
C MET A 52 -3.45 -6.55 -0.44
N GLY A 53 -2.65 -7.04 -1.39
CA GLY A 53 -3.06 -8.08 -2.33
C GLY A 53 -3.68 -7.52 -3.61
N TRP A 54 -3.52 -6.23 -3.87
CA TRP A 54 -3.97 -5.57 -5.09
C TRP A 54 -2.92 -5.61 -6.20
N THR A 55 -3.37 -5.33 -7.42
CA THR A 55 -2.58 -5.49 -8.65
C THR A 55 -1.96 -4.20 -9.15
N ASN A 56 -2.31 -3.05 -8.54
CA ASN A 56 -1.81 -1.73 -8.94
C ASN A 56 -2.17 -1.42 -10.40
N SER A 57 -3.47 -1.57 -10.69
CA SER A 57 -4.10 -1.37 -11.99
C SER A 57 -4.59 0.06 -12.19
N HIS A 58 -4.80 0.81 -11.10
CA HIS A 58 -5.38 2.14 -11.10
C HIS A 58 -4.40 3.22 -10.65
N LEU A 59 -4.80 4.49 -10.82
CA LEU A 59 -4.03 5.64 -10.33
C LEU A 59 -4.02 5.70 -8.80
N HIS A 60 -2.99 6.36 -8.26
CA HIS A 60 -2.84 6.61 -6.84
C HIS A 60 -2.25 8.00 -6.57
N ASP A 61 -2.44 8.49 -5.36
CA ASP A 61 -1.68 9.62 -4.83
C ASP A 61 -1.42 9.51 -3.31
N TRP A 62 -0.52 10.37 -2.83
CA TRP A 62 -0.15 10.52 -1.43
C TRP A 62 -0.45 11.94 -0.98
N HIS A 63 -1.03 12.10 0.20
CA HIS A 63 -1.27 13.41 0.82
C HIS A 63 -0.45 13.49 2.10
N ILE A 64 0.66 14.23 2.05
CA ILE A 64 1.64 14.33 3.14
C ILE A 64 1.94 15.80 3.40
N GLU A 65 1.70 16.28 4.63
CA GLU A 65 1.99 17.67 5.05
C GLU A 65 1.45 18.74 4.07
N GLY A 66 0.21 18.56 3.61
CA GLY A 66 -0.46 19.48 2.69
C GLY A 66 0.02 19.42 1.22
N LYS A 67 0.86 18.44 0.87
CA LYS A 67 1.34 18.22 -0.50
C LYS A 67 0.78 16.92 -1.08
N ARG A 68 0.51 16.93 -2.38
CA ARG A 68 0.11 15.75 -3.15
C ARG A 68 1.28 15.20 -3.95
N TYR A 69 1.45 13.88 -3.90
CA TYR A 69 2.47 13.16 -4.66
C TYR A 69 1.83 12.04 -5.47
N GLY A 70 2.22 11.88 -6.72
CA GLY A 70 1.68 10.85 -7.61
C GLY A 70 2.38 10.91 -8.96
N ALA A 71 1.73 10.38 -9.99
CA ALA A 71 2.16 10.56 -11.37
C ALA A 71 1.53 11.85 -11.93
N PRO A 72 2.31 12.92 -12.18
CA PRO A 72 1.74 14.18 -12.68
C PRO A 72 1.20 14.01 -14.10
N ASN A 73 0.03 14.57 -14.37
CA ASN A 73 -0.56 14.66 -15.70
C ASN A 73 -0.56 16.13 -16.19
N PRO A 74 0.22 16.48 -17.22
CA PRO A 74 0.29 17.86 -17.72
C PRO A 74 -1.02 18.40 -18.31
N GLU A 75 -2.01 17.55 -18.59
CA GLU A 75 -3.33 17.97 -19.07
C GLU A 75 -4.30 18.33 -17.93
N TRP A 76 -4.08 17.80 -16.73
CA TRP A 76 -5.01 17.96 -15.60
C TRP A 76 -4.39 18.65 -14.37
N ASP A 77 -3.07 18.61 -14.23
CA ASP A 77 -2.34 19.19 -13.11
C ASP A 77 -1.61 20.47 -13.54
N ASN A 78 -1.80 21.56 -12.80
CA ASN A 78 -0.93 22.73 -12.94
C ASN A 78 0.44 22.47 -12.29
N GLU A 79 1.40 23.33 -12.59
CA GLU A 79 2.72 23.27 -11.95
C GLU A 79 2.61 23.37 -10.43
N GLY A 80 3.03 22.31 -9.74
CA GLY A 80 3.02 22.23 -8.27
C GLY A 80 1.80 21.54 -7.67
N ASP A 81 0.74 21.26 -8.45
CA ASP A 81 -0.47 20.57 -7.97
C ASP A 81 -0.17 19.11 -7.59
N MET A 82 0.72 18.46 -8.36
CA MET A 82 1.13 17.07 -8.18
C MET A 82 2.65 16.93 -8.25
N LEU A 83 3.28 16.47 -7.16
CA LEU A 83 4.71 16.20 -7.12
C LEU A 83 5.01 14.77 -7.58
N ASP A 84 6.04 14.59 -8.41
CA ASP A 84 6.40 13.27 -8.96
C ASP A 84 6.92 12.33 -7.87
N ASP A 85 6.12 11.31 -7.53
CA ASP A 85 6.39 10.35 -6.46
C ASP A 85 7.58 9.42 -6.74
N ARG A 86 8.06 9.37 -8.00
CA ARG A 86 9.27 8.64 -8.41
C ARG A 86 10.55 9.41 -8.06
N LYS A 87 10.45 10.71 -7.79
CA LYS A 87 11.60 11.61 -7.54
C LYS A 87 11.88 11.86 -6.06
N VAL A 88 10.96 11.47 -5.17
CA VAL A 88 11.08 11.70 -3.73
C VAL A 88 11.11 10.38 -2.96
N THR A 89 11.95 10.31 -1.93
CA THR A 89 12.04 9.13 -1.05
C THR A 89 11.16 9.27 0.18
N VAL A 90 10.79 8.13 0.77
CA VAL A 90 10.05 8.05 2.03
C VAL A 90 10.75 8.88 3.12
N GLY A 91 12.07 8.74 3.27
CA GLY A 91 12.83 9.51 4.25
C GLY A 91 12.82 11.01 4.00
N ALA A 92 12.81 11.45 2.74
CA ALA A 92 12.79 12.86 2.39
C ALA A 92 11.44 13.52 2.69
N VAL A 93 10.33 12.78 2.56
CA VAL A 93 8.99 13.32 2.80
C VAL A 93 8.51 13.13 4.24
N LEU A 94 8.83 12.01 4.90
CA LEU A 94 8.37 11.75 6.27
C LEU A 94 9.29 12.40 7.33
N GLY A 95 10.61 12.39 7.10
CA GLY A 95 11.56 12.93 8.06
C GLY A 95 11.40 12.34 9.47
N GLU A 96 11.44 13.22 10.48
CA GLU A 96 11.26 12.83 11.89
C GLU A 96 9.90 13.22 12.47
N HIS A 97 9.12 14.03 11.75
CA HIS A 97 7.98 14.76 12.30
C HIS A 97 6.63 14.30 11.76
N VAL A 98 6.60 13.68 10.57
CA VAL A 98 5.33 13.17 10.02
C VAL A 98 4.89 11.95 10.81
N ALA A 99 3.77 12.11 11.52
CA ALA A 99 3.18 11.04 12.32
C ALA A 99 2.12 10.24 11.53
N GLU A 100 1.44 10.89 10.59
CA GLU A 100 0.34 10.31 9.81
C GLU A 100 0.21 11.00 8.45
N PHE A 101 -0.23 10.25 7.44
CA PHE A 101 -0.53 10.74 6.10
C PHE A 101 -1.55 9.83 5.40
N LEU A 102 -2.06 10.28 4.25
CA LEU A 102 -3.05 9.52 3.46
C LEU A 102 -2.46 8.97 2.17
N TYR A 103 -3.01 7.85 1.74
CA TYR A 103 -2.76 7.22 0.44
C TYR A 103 -4.09 6.86 -0.19
N GLN A 104 -4.36 7.40 -1.38
CA GLN A 104 -5.54 7.08 -2.16
C GLN A 104 -5.15 6.16 -3.31
N TYR A 105 -5.92 5.11 -3.52
CA TYR A 105 -5.78 4.21 -4.66
C TYR A 105 -7.12 4.06 -5.36
N ASP A 106 -7.09 3.98 -6.68
CA ASP A 106 -8.25 3.95 -7.55
C ASP A 106 -9.17 5.15 -7.33
N PHE A 107 -9.05 6.15 -8.21
CA PHE A 107 -9.89 7.35 -8.12
C PHE A 107 -11.35 7.09 -8.51
N GLY A 108 -11.67 5.94 -9.11
CA GLY A 108 -13.04 5.49 -9.35
C GLY A 108 -13.66 4.94 -8.07
N ASP A 109 -13.06 3.89 -7.52
CA ASP A 109 -13.56 3.21 -6.31
C ASP A 109 -13.28 3.96 -5.00
N GLY A 110 -12.30 4.87 -5.00
CA GLY A 110 -12.01 5.77 -3.90
C GLY A 110 -11.39 5.10 -2.67
N TRP A 111 -10.43 4.19 -2.85
CA TRP A 111 -9.81 3.49 -1.72
C TRP A 111 -8.85 4.39 -0.93
N GLU A 112 -9.32 4.93 0.18
CA GLU A 112 -8.52 5.74 1.10
C GLU A 112 -7.84 4.89 2.19
N HIS A 113 -6.54 5.13 2.40
CA HIS A 113 -5.76 4.54 3.46
C HIS A 113 -5.20 5.62 4.36
N ARG A 114 -5.37 5.42 5.67
CA ARG A 114 -4.66 6.18 6.70
C ARG A 114 -3.39 5.43 7.06
N ILE A 115 -2.24 6.10 6.96
CA ILE A 115 -0.94 5.51 7.26
C ILE A 115 -0.30 6.25 8.42
N ARG A 116 -0.08 5.53 9.54
CA ARG A 116 0.62 6.06 10.72
C ARG A 116 2.07 5.61 10.73
N VAL A 117 2.97 6.54 11.04
CA VAL A 117 4.37 6.25 11.35
C VAL A 117 4.48 5.84 12.81
N GLU A 118 4.52 4.53 13.07
CA GLU A 118 4.55 4.03 14.45
C GLU A 118 5.95 4.12 15.06
N LYS A 119 6.98 3.79 14.27
CA LYS A 119 8.38 3.76 14.74
C LYS A 119 9.37 4.10 13.62
N ARG A 120 10.50 4.67 14.01
CA ARG A 120 11.73 4.75 13.20
C ARG A 120 12.78 3.86 13.86
N LEU A 121 13.16 2.80 13.16
CA LEU A 121 14.05 1.76 13.68
C LEU A 121 15.44 1.89 13.07
N ALA A 122 16.46 1.52 13.85
CA ALA A 122 17.81 1.37 13.32
C ALA A 122 17.84 0.23 12.28
N PRO A 123 18.52 0.41 11.13
CA PRO A 123 18.69 -0.65 10.15
C PRO A 123 19.46 -1.84 10.74
N GLN A 124 18.89 -3.03 10.61
CA GLN A 124 19.50 -4.33 10.96
C GLN A 124 19.65 -5.24 9.72
N PRO A 125 20.54 -4.92 8.76
CA PRO A 125 20.60 -5.58 7.45
C PRO A 125 21.05 -7.05 7.50
N HIS A 126 21.68 -7.48 8.59
CA HIS A 126 22.06 -8.87 8.82
C HIS A 126 20.89 -9.76 9.27
N TYR A 127 19.83 -9.15 9.80
CA TYR A 127 18.69 -9.86 10.38
C TYR A 127 17.43 -9.76 9.51
N ASN A 128 17.24 -8.62 8.85
CA ASN A 128 16.02 -8.33 8.12
C ASN A 128 16.32 -7.94 6.67
N THR A 129 15.39 -8.30 5.78
CA THR A 129 15.37 -7.76 4.43
C THR A 129 14.10 -6.93 4.25
N TRP A 130 14.27 -5.65 3.94
CA TRP A 130 13.16 -4.73 3.70
C TRP A 130 12.96 -4.52 2.19
N PRO A 131 11.77 -4.09 1.75
CA PRO A 131 10.53 -3.94 2.53
C PRO A 131 9.96 -5.31 2.96
N MET A 132 9.13 -5.31 4.02
CA MET A 132 8.41 -6.50 4.49
C MET A 132 7.15 -6.14 5.30
N CYS A 133 6.17 -7.04 5.36
CA CYS A 133 5.02 -6.97 6.25
C CYS A 133 5.29 -7.75 7.55
N ILE A 134 4.93 -7.18 8.70
CA ILE A 134 5.19 -7.77 10.02
C ILE A 134 3.91 -8.11 10.80
N ALA A 135 2.76 -7.57 10.39
CA ALA A 135 1.46 -7.88 10.98
C ALA A 135 0.32 -7.42 10.05
N GLY A 136 -0.89 -7.95 10.25
CA GLY A 136 -2.08 -7.60 9.49
C GLY A 136 -3.32 -8.33 9.97
N ALA A 137 -4.48 -7.89 9.53
CA ALA A 137 -5.74 -8.62 9.68
C ALA A 137 -6.72 -8.30 8.54
N ASN A 138 -7.63 -9.24 8.30
CA ASN A 138 -8.71 -9.21 7.30
C ASN A 138 -8.22 -9.12 5.83
N SER A 139 -9.02 -9.70 4.94
CA SER A 139 -8.75 -9.72 3.50
C SER A 139 -9.07 -8.35 2.93
N CYS A 140 -8.22 -7.85 2.03
CA CYS A 140 -8.55 -6.61 1.32
C CYS A 140 -9.67 -6.86 0.31
N PRO A 141 -10.43 -5.81 -0.04
CA PRO A 141 -11.43 -5.89 -1.09
C PRO A 141 -10.81 -6.38 -2.41
N PRO A 142 -11.53 -7.18 -3.22
CA PRO A 142 -11.13 -7.42 -4.60
C PRO A 142 -11.00 -6.11 -5.39
N GLU A 143 -10.16 -6.10 -6.43
CA GLU A 143 -10.11 -4.98 -7.40
C GLU A 143 -11.49 -4.79 -8.05
N ASP A 144 -11.84 -3.56 -8.41
CA ASP A 144 -13.06 -3.18 -9.13
C ASP A 144 -14.38 -3.61 -8.44
N VAL A 145 -14.38 -3.86 -7.13
CA VAL A 145 -15.59 -4.27 -6.40
C VAL A 145 -16.58 -3.11 -6.16
N GLY A 146 -16.21 -1.88 -6.53
CA GLY A 146 -17.10 -0.71 -6.43
C GLY A 146 -16.94 0.06 -5.12
N GLY A 147 -15.69 0.19 -4.65
CA GLY A 147 -15.38 0.96 -3.44
C GLY A 147 -15.94 0.36 -2.15
N PRO A 148 -15.89 1.11 -1.03
CA PRO A 148 -16.35 0.61 0.27
C PRO A 148 -17.81 0.10 0.26
N PRO A 149 -18.79 0.79 -0.36
CA PRO A 149 -20.16 0.28 -0.47
C PRO A 149 -20.23 -1.05 -1.24
N GLY A 150 -19.61 -1.13 -2.40
CA GLY A 150 -19.61 -2.35 -3.21
C GLY A 150 -18.96 -3.54 -2.49
N TYR A 151 -17.89 -3.30 -1.73
CA TYR A 151 -17.30 -4.34 -0.89
C TYR A 151 -18.24 -4.83 0.23
N MET A 152 -18.97 -3.93 0.88
CA MET A 152 -19.94 -4.32 1.92
C MET A 152 -21.06 -5.20 1.34
N ASP A 153 -21.60 -4.82 0.19
CA ASP A 153 -22.62 -5.59 -0.52
C ASP A 153 -22.07 -6.96 -0.98
N PHE A 154 -20.85 -6.97 -1.51
CA PHE A 154 -20.13 -8.17 -1.91
C PHE A 154 -19.97 -9.17 -0.75
N VAL A 155 -19.51 -8.70 0.42
CA VAL A 155 -19.34 -9.56 1.60
C VAL A 155 -20.68 -10.12 2.09
N GLN A 156 -21.76 -9.33 2.04
CA GLN A 156 -23.10 -9.81 2.40
C GLN A 156 -23.55 -10.92 1.46
N ALA A 157 -23.44 -10.69 0.14
CA ALA A 157 -23.87 -11.64 -0.87
C ALA A 157 -23.06 -12.94 -0.87
N ILE A 158 -21.72 -12.88 -0.76
CA ILE A 158 -20.88 -14.10 -0.75
C ILE A 158 -21.13 -14.97 0.49
N ARG A 159 -21.51 -14.39 1.62
CA ARG A 159 -21.76 -15.14 2.86
C ARG A 159 -23.13 -15.82 2.90
N ASP A 160 -24.08 -15.38 2.10
CA ASP A 160 -25.43 -15.91 2.05
C ASP A 160 -25.71 -16.62 0.71
N PRO A 161 -25.67 -17.97 0.67
CA PRO A 161 -26.00 -18.74 -0.53
C PRO A 161 -27.41 -18.51 -1.10
N ALA A 162 -28.32 -17.92 -0.32
CA ALA A 162 -29.68 -17.58 -0.75
C ALA A 162 -29.80 -16.14 -1.29
N HIS A 163 -28.76 -15.32 -1.17
CA HIS A 163 -28.75 -13.95 -1.71
C HIS A 163 -28.83 -14.00 -3.24
N GLU A 164 -29.62 -13.11 -3.84
CA GLU A 164 -29.86 -13.11 -5.30
C GLU A 164 -28.57 -12.97 -6.12
N GLU A 165 -27.66 -12.09 -5.69
CA GLU A 165 -26.35 -11.89 -6.32
C GLU A 165 -25.26 -12.92 -5.93
N HIS A 166 -25.56 -13.90 -5.06
CA HIS A 166 -24.53 -14.83 -4.54
C HIS A 166 -23.78 -15.56 -5.67
N GLN A 167 -24.52 -16.15 -6.61
CA GLN A 167 -23.92 -16.93 -7.70
C GLN A 167 -23.12 -16.05 -8.66
N ASN A 168 -23.62 -14.86 -8.99
CA ASN A 168 -22.95 -13.91 -9.87
C ASN A 168 -21.62 -13.46 -9.28
N LEU A 169 -21.63 -13.03 -8.01
CA LEU A 169 -20.44 -12.51 -7.33
C LEU A 169 -19.44 -13.60 -7.00
N TRP A 170 -19.88 -14.83 -6.72
CA TRP A 170 -18.98 -15.97 -6.53
C TRP A 170 -18.21 -16.31 -7.82
N GLN A 171 -18.90 -16.27 -8.98
CA GLN A 171 -18.26 -16.47 -10.28
C GLN A 171 -17.32 -15.31 -10.62
N TRP A 172 -17.75 -14.07 -10.38
CA TRP A 172 -16.94 -12.87 -10.62
C TRP A 172 -15.65 -12.87 -9.80
N ASN A 173 -15.72 -13.21 -8.51
CA ASN A 173 -14.54 -13.33 -7.64
C ASN A 173 -13.67 -14.55 -7.96
N ALA A 174 -14.09 -15.42 -8.88
CA ALA A 174 -13.42 -16.66 -9.26
C ALA A 174 -13.20 -17.62 -8.07
N GLY A 175 -14.15 -17.69 -7.14
CA GLY A 175 -14.14 -18.64 -6.03
C GLY A 175 -14.54 -18.06 -4.68
N PRO A 176 -14.29 -18.80 -3.59
CA PRO A 176 -14.65 -18.37 -2.24
C PRO A 176 -13.82 -17.17 -1.79
N PHE A 177 -14.43 -16.31 -0.97
CA PHE A 177 -13.77 -15.18 -0.33
C PHE A 177 -14.01 -15.23 1.18
N ASP A 178 -12.93 -15.29 1.95
CA ASP A 178 -12.99 -15.12 3.41
C ASP A 178 -12.54 -13.69 3.78
N PRO A 179 -13.46 -12.79 4.15
CA PRO A 179 -13.12 -11.42 4.53
C PRO A 179 -12.24 -11.34 5.79
N SER A 180 -12.21 -12.38 6.63
CA SER A 180 -11.42 -12.41 7.86
C SER A 180 -9.99 -12.93 7.67
N ALA A 181 -9.69 -13.52 6.51
CA ALA A 181 -8.41 -14.14 6.25
C ALA A 181 -7.27 -13.10 6.14
N PHE A 182 -6.08 -13.46 6.62
CA PHE A 182 -4.86 -12.73 6.31
C PHE A 182 -3.64 -13.66 6.46
N SER A 183 -2.75 -13.64 5.47
CA SER A 183 -1.49 -14.39 5.48
C SER A 183 -0.31 -13.45 5.35
N ILE A 184 0.41 -13.24 6.46
CA ILE A 184 1.66 -12.48 6.49
C ILE A 184 2.72 -13.06 5.55
N ASN A 185 2.72 -14.38 5.35
CA ASN A 185 3.66 -15.06 4.47
C ASN A 185 3.38 -14.76 3.00
N ASP A 186 2.10 -14.73 2.60
CA ASP A 186 1.74 -14.42 1.21
C ASP A 186 1.94 -12.94 0.90
N ALA A 187 1.60 -12.04 1.83
CA ALA A 187 1.93 -10.63 1.73
C ALA A 187 3.45 -10.43 1.52
N ASN A 188 4.28 -11.09 2.32
CA ASN A 188 5.74 -11.00 2.15
C ASN A 188 6.24 -11.68 0.88
N ARG A 189 5.58 -12.73 0.40
CA ARG A 189 5.91 -13.36 -0.90
C ARG A 189 5.66 -12.39 -2.04
N ALA A 190 4.53 -11.69 -2.02
CA ALA A 190 4.19 -10.65 -2.99
C ALA A 190 5.19 -9.50 -2.94
N ILE A 191 5.50 -8.96 -1.76
CA ILE A 191 6.49 -7.88 -1.58
C ILE A 191 7.87 -8.28 -2.11
N ARG A 192 8.31 -9.52 -1.90
CA ARG A 192 9.62 -10.01 -2.38
C ARG A 192 9.72 -10.08 -3.91
N ARG A 193 8.60 -10.28 -4.62
CA ARG A 193 8.58 -10.28 -6.10
C ARG A 193 8.84 -8.91 -6.71
N LEU A 194 8.77 -7.84 -5.91
CA LEU A 194 9.07 -6.48 -6.35
C LEU A 194 10.59 -6.18 -6.40
N ARG A 195 11.43 -7.08 -5.88
CA ARG A 195 12.88 -6.85 -5.74
C ARG A 195 13.63 -7.11 -7.03
#